data_AF-A0ABD1LUN2-F1
#
_entry.id   AF-A0ABD1LUN2-F1
#
_cell.length_a   1.000
_cell.length_b   1.000
_cell.length_c   1.000
_cell.angle_alpha   90.00
_cell.angle_beta   90.00
_cell.angle_gamma   90.00
#
_symmetry.space_group_name_H-M   'P 1'
#
loop_
_entity.id
_entity.type
_entity.pdbx_description
1 polymer ?
#
loop_
_entity_poly.entity_id
_entity_poly.type
_entity_poly.pdbx_seq_one_letter_code
_entity_poly.pdbx_strand_id
1 'polypeptide(L)'
;MGSSTRNVIRPRFFPDDLAPMSQSEVANLIKRLKFLPTFLFKSNASYEEFLNKIHPRELIARKQGLWDVPHARLDMFVPSSRMSDVNEGALKGIMLK
;
A
#
# COMPACT_ATOMS: atom_id res chain seq x y z
N MET A 1 -44.66 3.65 17.83
CA MET A 1 -43.85 3.31 16.64
C MET A 1 -42.57 4.14 16.71
N GLY A 2 -41.56 3.62 17.39
CA GLY A 2 -40.31 4.33 17.69
C GLY A 2 -39.28 4.09 16.59
N SER A 3 -38.88 5.16 15.92
CA SER A 3 -37.74 5.22 15.00
C SER A 3 -36.45 4.92 15.78
N SER A 4 -35.83 3.77 15.52
CA SER A 4 -34.49 3.45 16.00
C SER A 4 -33.52 3.62 14.83
N THR A 5 -33.09 4.85 14.62
CA THR A 5 -31.90 5.13 13.81
C THR A 5 -30.70 4.58 14.56
N ARG A 6 -30.11 3.50 14.04
CA ARG A 6 -28.85 2.97 14.55
C ARG A 6 -27.79 4.06 14.42
N ASN A 7 -27.33 4.57 15.57
CA ASN A 7 -26.14 5.40 15.66
C ASN A 7 -24.95 4.55 15.19
N VAL A 8 -24.55 4.73 13.93
CA VAL A 8 -23.25 4.27 13.46
C VAL A 8 -22.24 5.21 14.11
N ILE A 9 -21.54 4.70 15.12
CA ILE A 9 -20.41 5.40 15.73
C ILE A 9 -19.33 5.51 14.65
N ARG A 10 -19.27 6.67 13.99
CA ARG A 10 -18.15 7.01 13.11
C ARG A 10 -16.89 7.17 13.96
N PRO A 11 -15.78 6.48 13.64
CA PRO A 11 -14.51 6.68 14.33
C PRO A 11 -14.09 8.14 14.23
N ARG A 12 -13.94 8.78 15.39
CA ARG A 12 -13.62 10.20 15.57
C ARG A 12 -12.11 10.48 15.39
N PHE A 13 -11.49 9.86 14.38
CA PHE A 13 -10.03 9.85 14.20
C PHE A 13 -9.54 10.49 12.90
N PHE A 14 -10.43 11.01 12.05
CA PHE A 14 -10.02 11.59 10.77
C PHE A 14 -10.55 13.01 10.64
N PRO A 15 -9.67 14.00 10.48
CA PRO A 15 -10.08 15.36 10.13
C PRO A 15 -10.82 15.33 8.78
N ASP A 16 -12.08 15.78 8.76
CA ASP A 16 -12.92 15.90 7.56
C ASP A 16 -12.45 17.01 6.59
N ASP A 17 -11.36 17.70 6.93
CA ASP A 17 -10.95 19.01 6.40
C ASP A 17 -9.64 19.00 5.61
N LEU A 18 -9.01 17.83 5.39
CA LEU A 18 -7.89 17.73 4.45
C LEU A 18 -8.43 17.76 3.01
N ALA A 19 -8.33 18.93 2.38
CA ALA A 19 -8.60 19.07 0.96
C ALA A 19 -7.72 18.05 0.18
N PRO A 20 -8.30 17.27 -0.75
CA PRO A 20 -7.52 16.32 -1.53
C PRO A 20 -6.44 17.07 -2.31
N MET A 21 -5.21 16.55 -2.33
CA MET A 21 -4.16 17.10 -3.19
C MET A 21 -4.67 17.17 -4.64
N SER A 22 -4.48 18.33 -5.25
CA SER A 22 -4.88 18.56 -6.63
C SER A 22 -4.04 17.72 -7.59
N GLN A 23 -4.60 17.38 -8.75
CA GLN A 23 -3.89 16.60 -9.76
C GLN A 23 -2.61 17.31 -10.27
N SER A 24 -2.60 18.65 -10.26
CA SER A 24 -1.43 19.45 -10.65
C SER A 24 -0.30 19.36 -9.65
N GLU A 25 -0.58 19.34 -8.35
CA GLU A 25 0.41 19.12 -7.28
C GLU A 25 1.06 17.75 -7.41
N VAL A 26 0.24 16.70 -7.59
CA VAL A 26 0.74 15.34 -7.80
C VAL A 26 1.59 15.26 -9.08
N ALA A 27 1.16 15.88 -10.17
CA ALA A 27 1.93 15.92 -11.42
C ALA A 27 3.30 16.60 -11.24
N ASN A 28 3.38 17.68 -10.45
CA ASN A 28 4.62 18.38 -10.18
C ASN A 28 5.59 17.54 -9.32
N LEU A 29 5.08 16.75 -8.38
CA LEU A 29 5.90 15.81 -7.61
C LEU A 29 6.46 14.69 -8.51
N ILE A 30 5.62 14.11 -9.37
CA ILE A 30 6.00 13.01 -10.28
C ILE A 30 7.10 13.44 -11.25
N LYS A 31 7.07 14.68 -11.77
CA LYS A 31 8.08 15.22 -12.70
C LYS A 31 9.52 15.14 -12.17
N ARG A 32 9.72 15.07 -10.85
CA ARG A 32 11.04 15.04 -10.20
C ARG A 32 11.62 13.63 -10.07
N LEU A 33 10.84 12.59 -10.36
CA LEU A 33 11.23 11.19 -10.19
C LEU A 33 11.89 10.63 -11.47
N LYS A 34 12.84 9.71 -11.30
CA LYS A 34 13.60 9.07 -12.40
C LYS A 34 13.08 7.65 -12.67
N PHE A 35 11.82 7.52 -13.09
CA PHE A 35 11.22 6.24 -13.49
C PHE A 35 10.99 6.21 -15.01
N LEU A 36 10.71 5.03 -15.56
CA LEU A 36 10.34 4.90 -16.97
C LEU A 36 8.91 5.40 -17.20
N PRO A 37 8.68 6.45 -18.02
CA PRO A 37 7.35 7.08 -18.14
C PRO A 37 6.23 6.13 -18.58
N THR A 38 6.58 5.09 -19.35
CA THR A 38 5.64 4.06 -19.81
C THR A 38 5.07 3.19 -18.68
N PHE A 39 5.69 3.21 -17.49
CA PHE A 39 5.27 2.43 -16.32
C PHE A 39 4.55 3.28 -15.25
N LEU A 40 3.83 4.33 -15.67
CA LEU A 40 2.99 5.12 -14.77
C LEU A 40 1.56 4.56 -14.70
N PHE A 41 1.24 3.91 -13.58
CA PHE A 41 -0.10 3.42 -13.30
C PHE A 41 -0.80 4.31 -12.26
N LYS A 42 -2.09 4.61 -12.48
CA LYS A 42 -2.91 5.44 -11.58
C LYS A 42 -4.24 4.75 -11.31
N SER A 43 -4.71 4.83 -10.07
CA SER A 43 -6.02 4.36 -9.65
C SER A 43 -6.59 5.30 -8.60
N ASN A 44 -7.87 5.61 -8.69
CA ASN A 44 -8.58 6.34 -7.65
C ASN A 44 -9.26 5.32 -6.72
N ALA A 45 -9.24 5.59 -5.42
CA ALA A 45 -9.90 4.80 -4.39
C ALA A 45 -10.30 5.73 -3.24
N SER A 46 -11.34 5.36 -2.49
CA SER A 46 -11.62 6.02 -1.22
C SER A 46 -10.49 5.78 -0.22
N TYR A 47 -10.46 6.58 0.84
CA TYR A 47 -9.46 6.44 1.90
C TYR A 47 -9.54 5.05 2.57
N GLU A 48 -10.74 4.57 2.85
CA GLU A 48 -10.98 3.25 3.46
C GLU A 48 -10.54 2.11 2.54
N GLU A 49 -10.86 2.19 1.24
CA GLU A 49 -10.41 1.21 0.25
C GLU A 49 -8.88 1.18 0.15
N PHE A 50 -8.20 2.34 0.22
CA PHE A 50 -6.74 2.40 0.20
C PHE A 50 -6.11 1.74 1.43
N LEU A 51 -6.63 2.01 2.63
CA LEU A 51 -6.15 1.39 3.87
C LEU A 51 -6.41 -0.11 3.89
N ASN A 52 -7.57 -0.56 3.40
CA ASN A 52 -7.99 -1.96 3.41
C ASN A 52 -7.61 -2.76 2.15
N LYS A 53 -6.69 -2.25 1.32
CA LYS A 53 -6.35 -2.83 0.01
C LYS A 53 -5.81 -4.27 0.03
N ILE A 54 -5.35 -4.75 1.18
CA ILE A 54 -4.82 -6.12 1.35
C ILE A 54 -5.95 -7.13 1.56
N HIS A 55 -7.05 -6.74 2.21
CA HIS A 55 -8.12 -7.66 2.58
C HIS A 55 -8.76 -8.39 1.39
N PRO A 56 -9.07 -7.73 0.25
CA PRO A 56 -9.53 -8.46 -0.94
C PRO A 56 -8.55 -9.52 -1.44
N ARG A 57 -7.23 -9.26 -1.33
CA ARG A 57 -6.18 -10.22 -1.74
C ARG A 57 -6.08 -11.39 -0.77
N GLU A 58 -6.20 -11.13 0.54
CA GLU A 58 -6.32 -12.17 1.55
C GLU A 58 -7.50 -13.10 1.25
N LEU A 59 -8.68 -12.55 0.96
CA LEU A 59 -9.87 -13.37 0.66
C LEU A 59 -9.65 -14.27 -0.57
N ILE A 60 -8.95 -13.79 -1.60
CA ILE A 60 -8.60 -14.59 -2.77
C ILE A 60 -7.62 -15.70 -2.39
N ALA A 61 -6.56 -15.38 -1.64
CA ALA A 61 -5.56 -16.36 -1.20
C ALA A 61 -6.17 -17.44 -0.29
N ARG A 62 -7.07 -17.07 0.63
CA ARG A 62 -7.81 -18.01 1.49
C ARG A 62 -8.65 -18.98 0.68
N LYS A 63 -9.39 -18.48 -0.32
CA LYS A 63 -10.16 -19.34 -1.23
C LYS A 63 -9.29 -20.33 -2.01
N GLN A 64 -8.03 -19.96 -2.27
CA GLN A 64 -7.04 -20.82 -2.94
C GLN A 64 -6.27 -21.73 -1.97
N GLY A 65 -6.52 -21.66 -0.67
CA GLY A 65 -5.76 -22.40 0.35
C GLY A 65 -4.31 -21.91 0.52
N LEU A 66 -3.95 -20.75 -0.04
CA LEU A 66 -2.60 -20.17 0.00
C LEU A 66 -2.38 -19.25 1.20
N TRP A 67 -3.39 -19.03 2.03
CA TRP A 67 -3.29 -18.13 3.18
C TRP A 67 -2.92 -18.84 4.48
N ASP A 68 -3.43 -20.03 4.76
CA ASP A 68 -3.16 -20.72 6.02
C ASP A 68 -1.96 -21.69 5.88
N VAL A 69 -0.87 -21.20 5.27
CA VAL A 69 0.39 -21.93 5.05
C VAL A 69 1.56 -21.32 5.84
N PRO A 70 2.65 -22.07 6.12
CA PRO A 70 3.85 -21.48 6.73
C PRO A 70 4.46 -20.41 5.81
N HIS A 71 4.53 -19.17 6.30
CA HIS A 71 5.15 -18.06 5.58
C HIS A 71 6.54 -17.76 6.13
N ALA A 72 7.58 -18.20 5.43
CA ALA A 72 8.97 -17.91 5.76
C ALA A 72 9.36 -16.46 5.40
N ARG A 73 8.73 -15.47 6.04
CA ARG A 73 8.99 -14.05 5.80
C ARG A 73 10.30 -13.61 6.46
N LEU A 74 10.99 -12.70 5.80
CA LEU A 74 12.18 -12.02 6.31
C LEU A 74 11.92 -10.51 6.29
N ASP A 75 11.70 -9.93 7.47
CA ASP A 75 11.51 -8.49 7.67
C ASP A 75 12.74 -7.94 8.39
N MET A 76 13.41 -6.92 7.82
CA MET A 76 14.64 -6.36 8.39
C MET A 76 14.77 -4.85 8.16
N PHE A 77 15.43 -4.18 9.11
CA PHE A 77 15.85 -2.79 8.97
C PHE A 77 17.31 -2.74 8.51
N VAL A 78 17.59 -1.96 7.46
CA VAL A 78 18.93 -1.84 6.88
C VAL A 78 19.34 -0.36 6.87
N PRO A 79 20.55 -0.01 7.32
CA PRO A 79 21.07 1.35 7.20
C PRO A 79 21.14 1.79 5.73
N SER A 80 20.77 3.04 5.46
CA SER A 80 20.82 3.60 4.09
C SER A 80 22.21 3.44 3.45
N SER A 81 23.28 3.61 4.24
CA SER A 81 24.66 3.46 3.79
C SER A 81 25.03 2.05 3.29
N ARG A 82 24.24 1.02 3.64
CA ARG A 82 24.49 -0.39 3.27
C ARG A 82 23.46 -0.97 2.31
N MET A 83 22.47 -0.19 1.86
CA MET A 83 21.41 -0.68 0.98
C MET A 83 21.92 -1.19 -0.37
N SER A 84 23.00 -0.58 -0.90
CA SER A 84 23.63 -1.06 -2.12
C SER A 84 24.23 -2.47 -1.95
N ASP A 85 24.80 -2.78 -0.79
CA ASP A 85 25.39 -4.10 -0.54
C ASP A 85 24.31 -5.18 -0.43
N VAL A 86 23.16 -4.85 0.18
CA VAL A 86 22.00 -5.75 0.22
C VAL A 86 21.47 -6.00 -1.18
N ASN A 87 21.42 -4.96 -2.02
CA ASN A 87 21.00 -5.11 -3.42
C ASN A 87 21.94 -6.04 -4.20
N GLU A 88 23.26 -5.86 -4.11
CA GLU A 88 24.22 -6.70 -4.82
C GLU A 88 24.26 -8.13 -4.25
N GLY A 89 24.34 -8.25 -2.92
CA GLY A 89 24.50 -9.54 -2.25
C GLY A 89 23.24 -10.40 -2.25
N ALA A 90 22.09 -9.83 -1.90
CA ALA A 90 20.84 -10.59 -1.75
C ALA A 90 19.97 -10.55 -3.00
N LEU A 91 19.59 -9.36 -3.48
CA LEU A 91 18.65 -9.25 -4.60
C LEU A 91 19.28 -9.75 -5.91
N LYS A 92 20.44 -9.24 -6.30
CA LYS A 92 21.13 -9.68 -7.52
C LYS A 92 21.86 -11.01 -7.33
N GLY A 93 22.54 -11.18 -6.20
CA GLY A 93 23.41 -12.33 -5.97
C GLY A 93 22.67 -13.64 -5.65
N ILE A 94 21.61 -13.59 -4.84
CA ILE A 94 20.87 -14.78 -4.40
C ILE A 94 19.57 -14.97 -5.21
N MET A 95 18.78 -13.90 -5.39
CA MET A 95 17.42 -14.02 -5.95
C MET A 95 17.37 -14.00 -7.48
N LEU A 96 18.29 -13.30 -8.15
CA LEU A 96 18.32 -13.16 -9.61
C LEU A 96 19.41 -14.01 -10.29
N LYS A 97 19.97 -14.98 -9.57
CA LYS A 97 20.98 -15.90 -10.09
C LYS A 97 20.37 -17.10 -10.82
#